data_AF-A0JTA2-F1
#
_entry.id   AF-A0JTA2-F1
#
_cell.length_a   1.000
_cell.length_b   1.000
_cell.length_c   1.000
_cell.angle_alpha   90.00
_cell.angle_beta   90.00
_cell.angle_gamma   90.00
#
_symmetry.space_group_name_H-M   'P 1'
#
loop_
_entity.id
_entity.type
_entity.pdbx_description
1 polymer ?
#
loop_
_entity_poly.entity_id
_entity_poly.type
_entity_poly.pdbx_seq_one_letter_code
_entity_poly.pdbx_strand_id
1 'polypeptide(L)' 'MNGVPTSSTTGDFCGHCGEPDDGSDAPTSGVHGRCGERLALEPPRYCAACRRRMKVQVTPLGWTAECSRHGTTEMRMRP' A
#
# COMPACT_ATOMS: atom_id res chain seq x y z
N MET A 1 3.47 -28.92 -17.49
CA MET A 1 2.85 -28.32 -16.30
C MET A 1 3.23 -26.85 -16.33
N ASN A 2 2.45 -26.03 -17.05
CA ASN A 2 2.85 -24.65 -17.36
C ASN A 2 2.54 -23.76 -16.14
N GLY A 3 3.59 -23.10 -15.62
CA GLY A 3 3.47 -22.10 -14.56
C GLY A 3 2.69 -20.89 -15.08
N VAL A 4 1.68 -20.48 -14.31
CA VAL A 4 0.92 -19.26 -14.56
C VAL A 4 1.73 -18.09 -13.97
N PRO A 5 2.18 -17.10 -14.77
CA PRO A 5 2.71 -15.88 -14.22
C PRO A 5 1.53 -15.04 -13.71
N THR A 6 1.23 -15.10 -12.43
CA THR A 6 0.34 -14.12 -11.78
C THR A 6 1.13 -12.83 -11.59
N SER A 7 1.36 -12.11 -12.69
CA SER A 7 1.97 -10.78 -12.64
C SER A 7 0.90 -9.71 -12.41
N SER A 8 0.76 -9.35 -11.14
CA SER A 8 0.67 -7.97 -10.59
C SER A 8 -0.28 -6.96 -11.25
N THR A 9 -1.36 -6.58 -10.55
CA THR A 9 -1.92 -5.19 -10.41
C THR A 9 -3.02 -5.13 -9.32
N THR A 10 -2.85 -5.80 -8.19
CA THR A 10 -3.61 -5.54 -6.94
C THR A 10 -2.64 -5.87 -5.81
N GLY A 11 -2.40 -4.92 -4.91
CA GLY A 11 -1.22 -4.93 -4.04
C GLY A 11 -1.02 -6.25 -3.28
N ASP A 12 0.13 -6.90 -3.50
CA ASP A 12 0.50 -8.15 -2.84
C ASP A 12 0.67 -7.99 -1.32
N PHE A 13 0.84 -6.75 -0.84
CA PHE A 13 1.09 -6.44 0.57
C PHE A 13 0.23 -5.27 1.06
N CYS A 14 -0.22 -5.37 2.31
CA CYS A 14 -0.89 -4.28 2.99
C CYS A 14 0.06 -3.11 3.26
N GLY A 15 -0.28 -1.92 2.76
CA GLY A 15 0.54 -0.71 2.93
C GLY A 15 0.66 -0.21 4.38
N HIS A 16 -0.16 -0.73 5.30
CA HIS A 16 -0.15 -0.35 6.71
C HIS A 16 0.68 -1.29 7.60
N CYS A 17 0.38 -2.59 7.58
CA CYS A 17 1.08 -3.59 8.39
C CYS A 17 2.25 -4.27 7.66
N GLY A 18 2.25 -4.28 6.32
CA GLY A 18 3.27 -4.94 5.50
C GLY A 18 3.09 -6.46 5.34
N GLU A 19 1.99 -7.03 5.85
CA GLU A 19 1.64 -8.43 5.65
C GLU A 19 1.11 -8.67 4.22
N PRO A 20 1.36 -9.85 3.65
CA PRO A 20 0.83 -10.19 2.33
C PRO A 20 -0.70 -10.25 2.38
N ASP A 21 -1.35 -9.77 1.33
CA ASP A 21 -2.79 -10.04 1.17
C ASP A 21 -2.96 -11.55 0.98
N ASP A 22 -3.95 -12.17 1.62
CA ASP A 22 -4.13 -13.63 1.64
C ASP A 22 -4.53 -14.22 0.27
N GLY A 23 -4.39 -13.43 -0.81
CA GLY A 23 -4.82 -13.78 -2.16
C GLY A 23 -6.32 -13.65 -2.36
N SER A 24 -7.03 -12.96 -1.45
CA SER A 24 -8.40 -12.56 -1.71
C SER A 24 -8.38 -11.34 -2.61
N ASP A 25 -8.98 -11.44 -3.81
CA ASP A 25 -9.18 -10.32 -4.74
C ASP A 25 -10.01 -9.14 -4.17
N ALA A 26 -10.36 -9.22 -2.89
CA ALA A 26 -11.01 -8.17 -2.15
C ALA A 26 -9.94 -7.36 -1.38
N PRO A 27 -9.76 -6.06 -1.64
CA PRO A 27 -9.00 -5.13 -0.79
C PRO A 27 -9.60 -4.93 0.63
N THR A 28 -10.48 -5.85 1.02
CA THR A 28 -11.34 -5.91 2.19
C THR A 28 -11.54 -7.37 2.62
N SER A 29 -10.51 -8.23 2.51
CA SER A 29 -10.47 -9.38 3.44
C SER A 29 -10.62 -8.80 4.85
N GLY A 30 -11.60 -9.26 5.64
CA GLY A 30 -12.00 -8.61 6.90
C GLY A 30 -10.85 -8.35 7.88
N VAL A 31 -9.71 -9.02 7.69
CA VAL A 31 -8.44 -8.84 8.39
C VAL A 31 -7.80 -7.45 8.15
N HIS A 32 -7.94 -6.87 6.95
CA HIS A 32 -7.31 -5.60 6.57
C HIS A 32 -8.25 -4.41 6.43
N GLY A 33 -9.56 -4.55 6.70
CA GLY A 33 -10.52 -3.44 6.64
C GLY A 33 -10.05 -2.20 7.42
N ARG A 34 -9.60 -2.40 8.67
CA ARG A 34 -9.03 -1.33 9.51
C ARG A 34 -7.73 -0.74 8.95
N CYS A 35 -6.93 -1.55 8.27
CA CYS A 35 -5.71 -1.06 7.61
C CYS A 35 -6.06 -0.15 6.43
N GLY A 36 -7.08 -0.51 5.64
CA GLY A 36 -7.61 0.30 4.55
C GLY A 36 -8.13 1.65 5.03
N GLU A 37 -8.93 1.68 6.09
CA GLU A 37 -9.41 2.93 6.70
C GLU A 37 -8.27 3.83 7.18
N ARG A 38 -7.23 3.25 7.78
CA ARG A 38 -6.04 4.00 8.21
C ARG A 38 -5.27 4.55 7.01
N LEU A 39 -5.13 3.79 5.93
CA LEU A 39 -4.43 4.25 4.71
C LEU A 39 -5.17 5.37 3.97
N ALA A 40 -6.48 5.53 4.19
CA ALA A 40 -7.23 6.67 3.66
C ALA A 40 -6.90 7.99 4.39
N LEU A 41 -6.48 7.93 5.65
CA LEU A 41 -6.21 9.09 6.50
C LEU A 41 -4.71 9.32 6.75
N GLU A 42 -3.93 8.24 6.75
CA GLU A 42 -2.51 8.23 7.08
C GLU A 42 -1.68 7.71 5.89
N PRO A 43 -0.43 8.18 5.74
CA PRO A 43 0.46 7.70 4.69
C PRO A 43 0.77 6.20 4.80
N PRO A 44 0.94 5.50 3.66
CA PRO A 44 1.41 4.12 3.64
C PRO A 44 2.82 4.02 4.21
N ARG A 45 3.02 3.06 5.11
CA ARG A 45 4.32 2.77 5.73
C ARG A 45 5.12 1.76 4.91
N TYR A 46 4.42 0.89 4.18
CA TYR A 46 5.01 -0.18 3.38
C TYR A 46 4.56 -0.08 1.93
N CYS A 47 5.46 -0.48 1.02
CA CYS A 47 5.15 -0.56 -0.40
C CYS A 47 4.29 -1.79 -0.67
N ALA A 48 3.11 -1.58 -1.26
CA ALA A 48 2.17 -2.64 -1.60
C ALA A 48 2.68 -3.66 -2.63
N ALA A 49 3.79 -3.36 -3.33
CA ALA A 49 4.40 -4.25 -4.32
C ALA A 49 5.60 -5.06 -3.78
N CYS A 50 6.26 -4.62 -2.71
CA CYS A 50 7.50 -5.28 -2.25
C CYS A 50 7.74 -5.30 -0.75
N ARG A 51 6.73 -4.93 0.05
CA ARG A 51 6.76 -4.85 1.52
C ARG A 51 7.89 -4.03 2.14
N ARG A 52 8.65 -3.25 1.36
CA ARG A 52 9.71 -2.39 1.91
C ARG A 52 9.08 -1.18 2.60
N ARG A 53 9.71 -0.73 3.69
CA ARG A 53 9.34 0.53 4.34
C ARG A 53 9.55 1.69 3.38
N MET A 54 8.53 2.53 3.25
CA MET A 54 8.56 3.74 2.44
C MET A 54 9.11 4.91 3.26
N LYS A 55 9.77 5.85 2.59
CA LYS A 55 10.16 7.13 3.18
C LYS A 55 8.94 8.05 3.16
N VAL A 56 8.32 8.23 4.31
CA VAL A 56 7.12 9.06 4.47
C VAL A 56 7.50 10.47 4.88
N GLN A 57 6.93 11.47 4.22
CA GLN A 57 6.99 12.88 4.61
C GLN A 57 5.57 13.40 4.78
N VAL A 58 5.26 13.88 5.98
CA VAL A 58 3.96 14.47 6.31
C VAL A 58 4.08 15.98 6.29
N THR A 59 3.13 16.65 5.65
CA THR A 59 3.01 18.10 5.57
C THR A 59 1.62 18.54 6.05
N PRO A 60 1.41 19.81 6.40
CA PRO A 60 0.06 20.29 6.74
C PRO A 60 -0.97 20.12 5.62
N LEU A 61 -0.53 20.01 4.36
CA LEU A 61 -1.39 19.91 3.17
C LEU A 61 -1.56 18.46 2.66
N GLY A 62 -1.02 17.47 3.38
CA GLY A 62 -1.05 16.07 2.98
C GLY A 62 0.28 15.37 3.19
N TRP A 63 0.54 14.30 2.44
CA TRP A 63 1.73 13.47 2.64
C TRP A 63 2.28 12.90 1.34
N THR A 64 3.55 12.53 1.38
CA THR A 64 4.25 11.80 0.31
C THR A 64 4.94 10.58 0.92
N ALA A 65 4.94 9.46 0.20
CA ALA A 65 5.55 8.21 0.61
C ALA A 65 6.34 7.65 -0.58
N GLU A 66 7.65 7.50 -0.43
CA GLU A 66 8.53 7.04 -1.51
C GLU A 66 9.09 5.63 -1.24
N CYS A 67 8.91 4.74 -2.21
CA CYS A 67 9.56 3.44 -2.25
C CYS A 67 10.80 3.49 -3.14
N SER A 68 11.94 3.02 -2.63
CA SER A 68 13.21 3.00 -3.37
C SER A 68 13.22 2.18 -4.66
N ARG A 69 12.19 1.35 -4.93
CA ARG A 69 12.07 0.54 -6.14
C ARG A 69 10.85 0.88 -7.00
N HIS A 70 9.72 1.20 -6.37
CA HIS A 70 8.43 1.32 -7.06
C HIS A 70 7.98 2.77 -7.24
N GLY A 71 8.71 3.74 -6.69
CA GLY A 71 8.40 5.16 -6.83
C GLY A 71 7.54 5.70 -5.68
N THR A 72 6.92 6.84 -5.93
CA THR A 72 6.32 7.69 -4.90
C THR A 72 4.81 7.72 -5.01
N THR A 73 4.14 7.70 -3.86
CA THR A 73 2.70 7.84 -3.70
C THR A 73 2.45 9.07 -2.84
N GLU A 74 1.52 9.93 -3.24
CA GLU A 74 1.22 11.14 -2.50
C GLU A 74 -0.28 11.37 -2.39
N MET A 75 -0.69 12.00 -1.30
CA MET A 75 -2.03 12.51 -1.10
C MET A 75 -1.91 14.00 -0.81
N ARG A 76 -2.47 14.82 -1.69
CA ARG A 76 -2.60 16.26 -1.49
C ARG A 76 -4.05 16.57 -1.18
N MET A 77 -4.32 17.18 -0.03
CA MET A 77 -5.62 17.79 0.23
C MET A 77 -5.65 19.13 -0.50
N ARG A 78 -6.67 19.32 -1.34
CA ARG A 78 -6.94 20.61 -1.99
C ARG A 78 -7.61 21.51 -0.94
N PRO A 79 -7.19 22.78 -0.80
CA PRO A 79 -7.76 23.71 0.17
C PRO A 79 -9.22 24.05 -0.12
#